data_AF-A0A976E3F9-F1
#
_entry.id   AF-A0A976E3F9-F1
#
_cell.length_a   1.000
_cell.length_b   1.000
_cell.length_c   1.000
_cell.angle_alpha   90.00
_cell.angle_beta   90.00
_cell.angle_gamma   90.00
#
_symmetry.space_group_name_H-M   'P 1'
#
loop_
_entity.id
_entity.type
_entity.pdbx_description
1 polymer ?
#
loop_
_entity_poly.entity_id
_entity_poly.type
_entity_poly.pdbx_seq_one_letter_code
_entity_poly.pdbx_strand_id
1 'polypeptide(L)'
;GVWSAAPQAEGLRQAVTPTEIENTRALGLLLYDRYFLLFQLAGLILLVAMIGAILLTLRHRKDIKRQNVLQQMWRDPAKAMELKDVKPGQGL
;
A
#
# COMPACT_ATOMS: atom_id res chain seq x y z
N GLY A 1 -39.92 27.78 12.48
CA GLY A 1 -39.67 27.08 11.21
C GLY A 1 -40.24 25.69 11.33
N VAL A 2 -41.21 25.35 10.49
CA VAL A 2 -41.95 24.08 10.58
C VAL A 2 -41.25 23.04 9.72
N TRP A 3 -40.34 22.29 10.32
CA TRP A 3 -39.87 21.05 9.71
C TRP A 3 -40.94 19.98 9.95
N SER A 4 -41.52 19.44 8.87
CA SER A 4 -42.43 18.29 8.93
C SER A 4 -41.86 17.15 8.09
N ALA A 5 -41.93 15.93 8.61
CA ALA A 5 -41.49 14.75 7.87
C ALA A 5 -42.44 14.48 6.70
N ALA A 6 -41.89 14.13 5.54
CA ALA A 6 -42.71 13.76 4.39
C ALA A 6 -43.55 12.51 4.73
N PRO A 7 -44.85 12.47 4.39
CA PRO A 7 -45.73 11.34 4.73
C PRO A 7 -45.24 9.98 4.19
N GLN A 8 -44.49 9.98 3.09
CA GLN A 8 -43.94 8.76 2.48
C GLN A 8 -42.60 8.33 3.05
N ALA A 9 -41.96 9.13 3.92
CA ALA A 9 -40.59 8.88 4.38
C ALA A 9 -40.43 7.54 5.11
N GLU A 10 -41.47 7.07 5.80
CA GLU A 10 -41.43 5.78 6.50
C GLU A 10 -41.44 4.59 5.54
N GLY A 11 -42.23 4.65 4.46
CA GLY A 11 -42.34 3.59 3.47
C GLY A 11 -41.12 3.47 2.54
N LEU A 12 -40.26 4.48 2.50
CA LEU A 12 -39.05 4.50 1.66
C LEU A 12 -37.82 3.87 2.35
N ARG A 13 -37.92 3.46 3.62
CA ARG A 13 -36.80 2.86 4.34
C ARG A 13 -36.52 1.45 3.82
N GLN A 14 -35.36 1.28 3.18
CA GLN A 14 -34.97 -0.01 2.57
C GLN A 14 -34.45 -1.06 3.58
N ALA A 15 -33.97 -0.61 4.74
CA ALA A 15 -33.50 -1.48 5.82
C ALA A 15 -33.87 -0.85 7.16
N VAL A 16 -35.01 -1.27 7.73
CA VAL A 16 -35.47 -0.81 9.05
C VAL A 16 -34.78 -1.65 10.12
N THR A 17 -34.23 -1.01 11.14
CA THR A 17 -33.60 -1.71 12.27
C THR A 17 -34.66 -2.52 13.03
N PRO A 18 -34.52 -3.84 13.13
CA PRO A 18 -35.42 -4.68 13.91
C PRO A 18 -35.27 -4.40 15.41
N THR A 19 -36.39 -4.44 16.14
CA THR A 19 -36.45 -4.11 17.58
C THR A 19 -36.05 -5.26 18.49
N GLU A 20 -36.13 -6.50 18.02
CA GLU A 20 -35.92 -7.71 18.83
C GLU A 20 -34.50 -8.28 18.74
N ILE A 21 -33.66 -7.77 17.83
CA ILE A 21 -32.28 -8.22 17.70
C ILE A 21 -31.31 -7.06 17.89
N GLU A 22 -30.11 -7.38 18.37
CA GLU A 22 -29.04 -6.40 18.48
C GLU A 22 -28.71 -5.78 17.12
N ASN A 23 -28.48 -4.47 17.11
CA ASN A 23 -28.16 -3.73 15.89
C ASN A 23 -26.92 -4.28 15.18
N THR A 24 -25.88 -4.70 15.92
CA THR A 24 -24.68 -5.33 15.36
C THR A 24 -25.00 -6.60 14.59
N ARG A 25 -25.91 -7.43 15.12
CA ARG A 25 -26.38 -8.64 14.44
C ARG A 25 -27.18 -8.31 13.19
N ALA A 26 -28.08 -7.33 13.28
CA ALA A 26 -28.88 -6.86 12.13
C ALA A 26 -27.99 -6.35 10.99
N LEU A 27 -26.98 -5.54 11.31
CA LEU A 27 -26.00 -5.04 10.34
C LEU A 27 -25.16 -6.16 9.74
N GLY A 28 -24.74 -7.14 10.55
CA GLY A 28 -24.02 -8.31 10.08
C GLY A 28 -24.82 -9.08 9.02
N LEU A 29 -26.11 -9.33 9.26
CA LEU A 29 -26.99 -9.98 8.27
C LEU A 29 -27.04 -9.18 6.96
N LEU A 30 -27.19 -7.86 7.04
CA LEU A 30 -27.24 -7.02 5.84
C LEU A 30 -25.91 -7.06 5.06
N LEU A 31 -24.78 -7.00 5.77
CA LEU A 31 -23.46 -6.93 5.18
C LEU A 31 -23.03 -8.25 4.53
N TYR A 32 -23.31 -9.38 5.18
CA TYR A 32 -22.87 -10.69 4.71
C TYR A 32 -23.88 -11.40 3.80
N ASP A 33 -25.16 -11.06 3.86
CA ASP A 33 -26.20 -11.76 3.08
C ASP A 33 -26.63 -10.94 1.85
N ARG A 34 -26.83 -9.62 2.02
CA ARG A 34 -27.36 -8.75 0.95
C ARG A 34 -26.25 -7.98 0.21
N TYR A 35 -25.24 -7.52 0.94
CA TYR A 35 -24.21 -6.60 0.41
C TYR A 35 -22.80 -7.19 0.38
N PHE A 36 -22.69 -8.52 0.35
CA PHE A 36 -21.41 -9.21 0.39
C PHE A 36 -20.40 -8.72 -0.67
N LEU A 37 -20.85 -8.52 -1.91
CA LEU A 37 -19.98 -8.04 -2.99
C LEU A 37 -19.45 -6.62 -2.74
N LEU A 38 -20.28 -5.71 -2.24
CA LEU A 38 -19.84 -4.35 -1.90
C LEU A 38 -18.83 -4.37 -0.75
N PHE A 39 -19.04 -5.23 0.24
CA PHE A 39 -18.09 -5.42 1.33
C PHE A 39 -16.74 -5.95 0.84
N GLN A 40 -16.75 -6.94 -0.07
CA GLN A 40 -15.53 -7.48 -0.67
C GLN A 40 -14.77 -6.41 -1.49
N LEU A 41 -15.48 -5.59 -2.26
CA LEU A 41 -14.88 -4.48 -3.02
C LEU A 41 -14.25 -3.44 -2.09
N ALA A 42 -14.92 -3.10 -0.98
CA ALA A 42 -14.32 -2.23 0.04
C ALA A 42 -13.01 -2.81 0.59
N GLY A 43 -12.95 -4.13 0.80
CA GLY A 43 -11.71 -4.82 1.17
C GLY A 43 -10.58 -4.67 0.14
N LEU A 44 -10.90 -4.79 -1.16
CA LEU A 44 -9.91 -4.56 -2.23
C LEU A 44 -9.44 -3.11 -2.28
N ILE A 45 -10.35 -2.14 -2.07
CA ILE A 45 -10.00 -0.73 -1.99
C ILE A 45 -9.03 -0.47 -0.84
N LEU A 46 -9.29 -1.04 0.35
CA LEU A 46 -8.40 -0.92 1.51
C LEU A 46 -7.02 -1.54 1.25
N LEU A 47 -6.98 -2.69 0.57
CA LEU A 47 -5.71 -3.31 0.16
C LEU A 47 -4.90 -2.39 -0.75
N VAL A 48 -5.53 -1.85 -1.80
CA VAL A 48 -4.88 -0.92 -2.72
C VAL A 48 -4.44 0.36 -2.00
N ALA A 49 -5.24 0.87 -1.08
CA ALA A 49 -4.90 2.04 -0.28
C ALA A 49 -3.64 1.82 0.57
N MET A 50 -3.49 0.66 1.20
CA MET A 50 -2.27 0.32 1.95
C MET A 50 -1.04 0.28 1.06
N ILE A 51 -1.14 -0.37 -0.11
CA ILE A 51 -0.05 -0.42 -1.10
C ILE A 51 0.31 1.01 -1.54
N GLY A 52 -0.69 1.82 -1.86
CA GLY A 52 -0.51 3.23 -2.25
C GLY A 52 0.20 4.05 -1.19
N ALA A 53 -0.21 3.94 0.07
CA ALA A 53 0.40 4.67 1.18
C ALA A 53 1.89 4.32 1.37
N ILE A 54 2.24 3.02 1.28
CA ILE A 54 3.63 2.57 1.37
C ILE A 54 4.44 3.12 0.20
N LEU A 55 3.96 2.97 -1.03
CA LEU A 55 4.68 3.41 -2.22
C LEU A 55 4.91 4.93 -2.24
N LEU A 56 3.94 5.72 -1.78
CA LEU A 56 4.05 7.17 -1.72
C LEU A 56 5.04 7.65 -0.65
N THR A 57 5.20 6.90 0.43
CA THR A 57 6.11 7.26 1.54
C THR A 57 7.49 6.60 1.43
N LEU A 58 7.62 5.57 0.58
CA LEU A 58 8.89 4.86 0.35
C LEU A 58 9.91 5.78 -0.34
N ARG A 59 10.78 6.41 0.45
CA ARG A 59 11.88 7.24 -0.06
C ARG A 59 13.11 6.39 -0.36
N HIS A 60 13.52 6.38 -1.63
CA HIS A 60 14.82 5.81 -2.02
C HIS A 60 15.94 6.82 -1.74
N ARG A 61 16.90 6.45 -0.87
CA ARG A 61 18.09 7.26 -0.63
C ARG A 61 19.05 7.12 -1.81
N LYS A 62 19.37 8.24 -2.46
CA LYS A 62 20.24 8.30 -3.65
C LYS A 62 21.73 8.23 -3.30
N ASP A 63 22.09 8.56 -2.06
CA ASP A 63 23.48 8.68 -1.60
C ASP A 63 24.09 7.34 -1.14
N ILE A 64 23.49 6.22 -1.56
CA ILE A 64 23.98 4.88 -1.21
C ILE A 64 24.78 4.35 -2.40
N LYS A 65 26.05 4.03 -2.17
CA LYS A 65 26.87 3.30 -3.16
C LYS A 65 26.32 1.89 -3.30
N ARG A 66 25.53 1.65 -4.36
CA ARG A 66 25.09 0.31 -4.73
C ARG A 66 26.18 -0.36 -5.56
N GLN A 67 26.59 -1.57 -5.20
CA GLN A 67 27.49 -2.36 -6.02
C GLN A 67 26.70 -2.95 -7.20
N ASN A 68 27.23 -2.78 -8.41
CA ASN A 68 26.77 -3.54 -9.56
C ASN A 68 27.79 -4.66 -9.78
N VAL A 69 27.45 -5.88 -9.35
CA VAL A 69 28.35 -7.04 -9.40
C VAL A 69 28.76 -7.35 -10.83
N LEU A 70 27.84 -7.28 -11.80
CA LEU A 70 28.14 -7.53 -13.22
C LEU A 70 29.14 -6.51 -13.76
N GLN A 71 28.95 -5.23 -13.41
CA GLN A 71 29.88 -4.17 -13.82
C GLN A 71 31.25 -4.30 -13.15
N GLN A 72 31.33 -4.83 -11.93
CA GLN A 72 32.60 -5.10 -11.25
C GLN A 72 33.33 -6.31 -11.83
N MET A 73 32.60 -7.37 -12.19
CA MET A 73 33.17 -8.61 -12.72
C MET A 73 33.70 -8.48 -14.15
N TRP A 74 33.02 -7.69 -14.99
CA TRP A 74 33.43 -7.44 -16.38
C TRP A 74 34.42 -6.29 -16.54
N ARG A 75 34.95 -5.76 -15.43
CA ARG A 75 35.93 -4.67 -15.49
C ARG A 75 37.27 -5.21 -16.00
N ASP A 76 37.74 -4.67 -17.12
CA ASP A 76 39.01 -5.04 -17.73
C ASP A 76 40.18 -4.78 -16.76
N PRO A 77 40.91 -5.83 -16.31
CA PRO A 77 42.02 -5.69 -15.36
C PRO A 77 43.14 -4.80 -15.89
N ALA A 78 43.39 -4.82 -17.20
CA ALA A 78 44.48 -4.09 -17.83
C ALA A 78 44.27 -2.56 -17.80
N LYS A 79 43.02 -2.10 -17.70
CA LYS A 79 42.69 -0.68 -17.53
C LYS A 79 42.54 -0.27 -16.07
N ALA A 80 42.41 -1.23 -15.17
CA ALA A 80 42.06 -0.99 -13.77
C ALA A 80 43.26 -0.91 -12.84
N MET A 81 44.38 -1.56 -13.18
CA MET A 81 45.59 -1.61 -12.35
C MET A 81 46.84 -1.47 -13.20
N GLU A 82 47.76 -0.59 -12.78
CA GLU A 82 49.10 -0.47 -13.32
C GLU A 82 50.09 -1.06 -12.31
N LEU A 83 50.81 -2.11 -12.71
CA LEU A 83 51.86 -2.72 -11.90
C LEU A 83 53.14 -1.90 -12.09
N LYS A 84 53.46 -1.07 -11.10
CA LYS A 84 54.76 -0.39 -11.02
C LYS A 84 55.69 -1.14 -10.09
N ASP A 85 56.82 -1.56 -10.63
CA ASP A 85 57.90 -2.17 -9.86
C ASP A 85 58.83 -1.07 -9.33
N VAL A 86 58.72 -0.76 -8.04
CA VAL A 86 59.53 0.26 -7.37
C VAL A 86 60.65 -0.38 -6.57
N LYS A 87 61.87 0.15 -6.71
CA LYS A 87 63.04 -0.33 -5.95
C LYS A 87 62.85 -0.06 -4.45
N PRO A 88 63.26 -0.99 -3.57
CA PRO A 88 63.16 -0.81 -2.13
C PRO A 88 63.80 0.51 -1.68
N GLY A 89 63.05 1.35 -0.96
CA GLY A 89 63.51 2.65 -0.48
C GLY A 89 63.21 3.85 -1.39
N GLN A 90 62.60 3.65 -2.57
CA GLN A 90 62.06 4.72 -3.40
C GLN A 90 60.52 4.65 -3.45
N GLY A 91 59.87 5.05 -2.36
CA GLY A 91 58.43 5.30 -2.37
C GLY A 91 58.13 6.67 -2.99
N LEU A 92 56.94 6.81 -3.58
CA LEU A 92 56.30 8.11 -3.80
C LEU A 92 55.93 8.74 -2.45
#